data_AF-A0A6N9CYP6-F1
#
_entry.id   AF-A0A6N9CYP6-F1
#
_cell.length_a   1.000
_cell.length_b   1.000
_cell.length_c   1.000
_cell.angle_alpha   90.00
_cell.angle_beta   90.00
_cell.angle_gamma   90.00
#
_symmetry.space_group_name_H-M   'P 1'
#
loop_
_entity.id
_entity.type
_entity.pdbx_description
1 polymer ?
#
loop_
_entity_poly.entity_id
_entity_poly.type
_entity_poly.pdbx_seq_one_letter_code
_entity_poly.pdbx_strand_id
1 'polypeptide(L)'
;MSALVFFTYCVLASEEEIFEAGLDYLILEGELKRPDTEKIEVVEYFSYGCVHCFRFERHIKKWLETISEDVAFAREAVVRR
;
A
#
# COMPACT_ATOMS: atom_id res chain seq x y z
N MET A 1 4.70 43.02 20.13
CA MET A 1 3.59 42.19 19.57
C MET A 1 3.90 41.76 18.14
N SER A 2 5.09 41.19 17.85
CA SER A 2 5.47 40.87 16.45
C SER A 2 6.35 39.61 16.28
N ALA A 3 6.69 38.89 17.35
CA ALA A 3 7.50 37.67 17.27
C ALA A 3 6.67 36.37 17.35
N LEU A 4 5.46 36.43 17.92
CA LEU A 4 4.61 35.25 18.13
C LEU A 4 3.85 34.80 16.88
N VAL A 5 3.71 35.67 15.86
CA VAL A 5 2.93 35.38 14.65
C VAL A 5 3.73 34.59 13.61
N PHE A 6 5.06 34.72 13.60
CA PHE A 6 5.93 33.99 12.66
C PHE A 6 6.14 32.52 13.01
N PHE A 7 6.08 32.14 14.30
CA PHE A 7 6.31 30.77 14.75
C PHE A 7 5.11 29.83 14.50
N THR A 8 3.92 30.39 14.30
CA THR A 8 2.67 29.63 14.12
C THR A 8 2.43 29.19 12.66
N TYR A 9 3.13 29.76 11.67
CA TYR A 9 2.85 29.50 10.26
C TYR A 9 3.69 28.38 9.61
N CYS A 10 4.65 27.77 10.32
CA CYS A 10 5.65 26.87 9.70
C CYS A 10 5.46 25.36 10.02
N VAL A 11 4.25 24.91 10.39
CA VAL A 11 4.01 23.51 10.82
C VAL A 11 2.95 22.80 9.95
N LEU A 12 2.90 23.06 8.65
CA LEU A 12 2.04 22.34 7.70
C LEU A 12 2.74 22.03 6.36
N ALA A 13 4.04 21.73 6.38
CA ALA A 13 4.65 21.05 5.25
C ALA A 13 4.35 19.54 5.38
N SER A 14 3.27 19.07 4.74
CA SER A 14 3.15 17.65 4.41
C SER A 14 4.02 17.40 3.17
N GLU A 15 5.02 16.55 3.28
CA GLU A 15 5.64 15.97 2.09
C GLU A 15 4.58 15.12 1.40
N GLU A 16 4.13 15.55 0.23
CA GLU A 16 3.31 14.73 -0.66
C GLU A 16 4.25 13.63 -1.17
N GLU A 17 4.03 12.38 -0.75
CA GLU A 17 4.82 11.27 -1.26
C GLU A 17 4.45 11.04 -2.73
N ILE A 18 5.32 11.53 -3.61
CA ILE A 18 5.18 11.39 -5.06
C ILE A 18 5.70 9.99 -5.44
N PHE A 19 4.80 9.13 -5.92
CA PHE A 19 5.17 7.81 -6.43
C PHE A 19 5.43 7.86 -7.93
N GLU A 20 6.59 7.38 -8.36
CA GLU A 20 7.01 7.40 -9.76
C GLU A 20 6.96 6.00 -10.38
N ALA A 21 6.28 5.88 -11.53
CA ALA A 21 6.26 4.64 -12.30
C ALA A 21 7.66 4.28 -12.80
N GLY A 22 8.08 3.04 -12.61
CA GLY A 22 9.43 2.56 -12.92
C GLY A 22 10.41 2.61 -11.74
N LEU A 23 10.07 3.32 -10.65
CA LEU A 23 10.85 3.34 -9.41
C LEU A 23 10.09 2.65 -8.27
N ASP A 24 8.93 3.16 -7.90
CA ASP A 24 8.16 2.66 -6.76
C ASP A 24 7.20 1.53 -7.14
N TYR A 25 6.69 1.57 -8.37
CA TYR A 25 5.79 0.56 -8.91
C TYR A 25 6.01 0.34 -10.41
N LEU A 26 5.51 -0.79 -10.90
CA LEU A 26 5.53 -1.14 -12.32
C LEU A 26 4.10 -1.32 -12.82
N ILE A 27 3.84 -0.82 -14.03
CA ILE A 27 2.61 -1.10 -14.75
C ILE A 27 2.84 -2.42 -15.49
N LEU A 28 2.06 -3.44 -15.14
CA LEU A 28 2.14 -4.74 -15.79
C LEU A 28 1.41 -4.68 -17.13
N GLU A 29 2.09 -5.10 -18.20
CA GLU A 29 1.49 -5.26 -19.51
C GLU A 29 0.82 -6.64 -19.63
N GLY A 30 -0.41 -6.67 -20.12
CA GLY A 30 -1.16 -7.90 -20.39
C GLY A 30 -2.46 -8.03 -19.60
N GLU A 31 -3.25 -9.05 -19.94
CA GLU A 31 -4.49 -9.35 -19.24
C GLU A 31 -4.20 -10.08 -17.92
N LEU A 32 -4.39 -9.36 -16.81
CA LEU A 32 -4.44 -9.98 -15.50
C LEU A 32 -5.83 -10.60 -15.30
N LYS A 33 -5.86 -11.85 -14.86
CA LYS A 33 -7.10 -12.48 -14.38
C LYS A 33 -7.54 -11.76 -13.11
N ARG A 34 -8.46 -10.82 -13.26
CA ARG A 34 -9.13 -10.18 -12.13
C ARG A 34 -10.41 -10.95 -11.80
N PRO A 35 -10.80 -11.04 -10.53
CA PRO A 35 -12.11 -11.54 -10.14
C PRO A 35 -13.19 -10.64 -10.77
N ASP A 36 -14.32 -11.24 -11.10
CA ASP A 36 -15.44 -10.61 -11.84
C ASP A 36 -16.24 -9.67 -10.91
N THR A 37 -15.55 -8.71 -10.32
CA THR A 37 -16.06 -7.79 -9.31
C THR A 37 -15.71 -6.36 -9.73
N GLU A 38 -16.64 -5.42 -9.53
CA GLU A 38 -16.40 -3.98 -9.74
C GLU A 38 -15.45 -3.35 -8.70
N LYS A 39 -14.76 -4.18 -7.89
CA LYS A 39 -13.88 -3.76 -6.80
C LYS A 39 -12.43 -3.64 -7.27
N ILE A 40 -11.67 -2.78 -6.60
CA ILE A 40 -10.21 -2.67 -6.74
C ILE A 40 -9.58 -3.90 -6.11
N GLU A 41 -8.87 -4.69 -6.88
CA GLU A 41 -8.17 -5.88 -6.38
C GLU A 41 -6.78 -5.53 -5.83
N VAL A 42 -6.47 -6.05 -4.64
CA VAL A 42 -5.13 -6.00 -4.04
C VAL A 42 -4.72 -7.42 -3.64
N VAL A 43 -3.64 -7.92 -4.25
CA VAL A 43 -3.12 -9.26 -3.99
C VAL A 43 -1.78 -9.18 -3.26
N GLU A 44 -1.69 -9.84 -2.10
CA GLU A 44 -0.42 -10.11 -1.43
C GLU A 44 0.10 -11.51 -1.82
N TYR A 45 1.23 -11.54 -2.53
CA TYR A 45 1.99 -12.77 -2.77
C TYR A 45 2.87 -13.07 -1.57
N PHE A 46 2.63 -14.20 -0.90
CA PHE A 46 3.34 -14.55 0.32
C PHE A 46 3.81 -16.01 0.36
N SER A 47 4.69 -16.32 1.31
CA SER A 47 5.07 -17.68 1.67
C SER A 47 5.30 -17.79 3.17
N TYR A 48 4.87 -18.88 3.80
CA TYR A 48 5.11 -19.12 5.22
C TYR A 48 6.59 -19.26 5.58
N GLY A 49 7.47 -19.58 4.62
CA GLY A 49 8.92 -19.62 4.82
C GLY A 49 9.63 -18.27 4.68
N CYS A 50 8.91 -17.21 4.32
CA CYS A 50 9.48 -15.90 4.02
C CYS A 50 9.53 -14.99 5.26
N VAL A 51 10.73 -14.70 5.77
CA VAL A 51 10.91 -13.83 6.94
C VAL A 51 10.48 -12.38 6.70
N HIS A 52 10.57 -11.89 5.45
CA HIS A 52 10.10 -10.54 5.09
C HIS A 52 8.58 -10.45 5.15
N CYS A 53 7.89 -11.47 4.63
CA CYS A 53 6.45 -11.63 4.67
C CYS A 53 5.96 -11.71 6.13
N PHE A 54 6.64 -12.49 6.98
CA PHE A 54 6.34 -12.55 8.41
C PHE A 54 6.45 -11.19 9.11
N ARG A 55 7.47 -10.37 8.78
CA ARG A 55 7.62 -9.02 9.34
C ARG A 55 6.55 -8.07 8.81
N PHE A 56 6.19 -8.20 7.53
CA PHE A 56 5.18 -7.36 6.88
C PHE A 56 3.76 -7.62 7.41
N GLU A 57 3.49 -8.82 7.94
CA GLU A 57 2.18 -9.23 8.46
C GLU A 57 1.58 -8.24 9.48
N ARG A 58 2.41 -7.57 10.29
CA ARG A 58 1.92 -6.55 11.23
C ARG A 58 1.35 -5.33 10.51
N HIS A 59 2.01 -4.90 9.44
CA HIS A 59 1.62 -3.72 8.66
C HIS A 59 0.37 -4.01 7.84
N ILE A 60 0.33 -5.15 7.16
CA ILE A 60 -0.83 -5.53 6.35
C ILE A 60 -2.09 -5.72 7.22
N LYS A 61 -1.98 -6.35 8.40
CA LYS A 61 -3.12 -6.50 9.33
C LYS A 61 -3.70 -5.16 9.75
N LYS A 62 -2.85 -4.21 10.10
CA LYS A 62 -3.29 -2.86 10.48
C LYS A 62 -3.97 -2.14 9.32
N TRP A 63 -3.46 -2.29 8.10
CA TRP A 63 -4.08 -1.70 6.92
C TRP A 63 -5.45 -2.33 6.59
N LEU A 64 -5.59 -3.65 6.76
CA LEU A 64 -6.87 -4.36 6.55
C LEU A 64 -7.99 -3.88 7.48
N GLU A 65 -7.67 -3.37 8.67
CA GLU A 65 -8.66 -2.75 9.56
C GLU A 65 -9.19 -1.40 9.04
N THR A 66 -8.46 -0.77 8.11
CA THR A 66 -8.76 0.55 7.54
C THR A 66 -9.16 0.52 6.07
N ILE A 67 -9.30 -0.67 5.49
CA ILE A 67 -9.56 -0.84 4.07
C ILE A 67 -10.96 -0.34 3.70
N SER A 68 -11.08 0.29 2.53
CA SER A 68 -12.35 0.77 1.99
C SER A 68 -13.20 -0.37 1.41
N GLU A 69 -14.52 -0.18 1.34
CA GLU A 69 -15.49 -1.20 0.90
C GLU A 69 -15.37 -1.58 -0.59
N ASP A 70 -14.81 -0.68 -1.40
CA ASP A 70 -14.53 -0.84 -2.82
C ASP A 70 -13.25 -1.63 -3.11
N VAL A 71 -12.51 -2.06 -2.08
CA VAL A 71 -11.29 -2.86 -2.25
C VAL A 71 -11.55 -4.32 -1.88
N ALA A 72 -11.09 -5.23 -2.74
CA ALA A 72 -11.06 -6.67 -2.51
C ALA A 72 -9.63 -7.11 -2.27
N PHE A 73 -9.32 -7.56 -1.06
CA PHE A 73 -7.99 -8.04 -0.69
C PHE A 73 -7.92 -9.57 -0.75
N ALA A 74 -6.88 -10.10 -1.41
CA ALA A 74 -6.60 -11.53 -1.51
C ALA A 74 -5.13 -11.84 -1.16
N ARG A 75 -4.90 -13.09 -0.72
CA ARG A 75 -3.55 -13.61 -0.45
C ARG A 75 -3.29 -14.83 -1.29
N GLU A 76 -2.18 -14.82 -2.02
CA GLU A 76 -1.76 -15.94 -2.86
C GLU A 76 -0.45 -16.53 -2.36
N ALA A 77 -0.48 -17.82 -2.04
CA ALA A 77 0.70 -18.54 -1.60
C ALA A 77 1.59 -18.85 -2.81
N VAL A 78 2.82 -18.34 -2.80
CA VAL A 78 3.80 -18.63 -3.84
C VAL A 78 4.32 -20.06 -3.66
N VAL A 79 4.08 -20.90 -4.67
CA VAL A 79 4.63 -22.26 -4.74
C VAL A 79 6.03 -22.17 -5.36
N ARG A 80 7.07 -22.49 -4.58
CA ARG A 80 8.40 -22.75 -5.15
C ARG A 80 8.32 -24.06 -5.93
N ARG A 81 8.32 -23.97 -7.26
CA ARG A 81 8.55 -25.11 -8.15
C ARG A 81 10.01 -25.54 -8.08
#